data_AF-A0A318K617-F1
#
_entry.id   AF-A0A318K617-F1
#
_cell.length_a   1.000
_cell.length_b   1.000
_cell.length_c   1.000
_cell.angle_alpha   90.00
_cell.angle_beta   90.00
_cell.angle_gamma   90.00
#
_symmetry.space_group_name_H-M   'P 1'
#
loop_
_entity.id
_entity.type
_entity.pdbx_description
1 polymer ?
#
loop_
_entity_poly.entity_id
_entity_poly.type
_entity_poly.pdbx_seq_one_letter_code
_entity_poly.pdbx_strand_id
1 'polypeptide(L)'
;MTGTVLDVDTNVYYDTAAKLAAGAQAWWADVDARWPELAKANHMAGSYTDAIEWAKTYDRRAAEILKMVEKVATAAHTYAIVLNEMGYQRALSEHAATIDAGPAPVKPPNPMYPVLVCRVPLPSAGGPGQGLVDEGLGLVEKIGLTVPDGNATMISNAGLAWDAAKNSAGAAGFPAILEAAAVAFQDVIAPEAEYIDEDLRALRAGKCKGGHNAERSRREDFLYPRRGRSGRNENADPGGGRSQQGDSGPIRRRHSRGRTAPGGGHASGVRRTILR
;
A
#
# COMPACT_ATOMS: atom_id res chain seq x y z
N MET A 1 -13.22 -50.42 -0.78
CA MET A 1 -12.20 -49.39 -1.09
C MET A 1 -12.22 -48.41 0.07
N THR A 2 -11.21 -48.45 0.93
CA THR A 2 -11.05 -47.43 1.98
C THR A 2 -10.50 -46.18 1.31
N GLY A 3 -11.41 -45.28 0.91
CA GLY A 3 -11.02 -43.95 0.45
C GLY A 3 -10.24 -43.27 1.55
N THR A 4 -9.05 -42.76 1.23
CA THR A 4 -8.29 -41.91 2.14
C THR A 4 -9.08 -40.62 2.34
N VAL A 5 -9.67 -40.47 3.53
CA VAL A 5 -10.23 -39.20 4.02
C VAL A 5 -9.11 -38.17 3.98
N LEU A 6 -9.32 -37.07 3.27
CA LEU A 6 -8.40 -35.94 3.16
C LEU A 6 -8.69 -35.03 4.37
N ASP A 7 -8.22 -35.46 5.54
CA ASP A 7 -8.45 -34.75 6.80
C ASP A 7 -7.57 -33.49 6.92
N VAL A 8 -7.93 -32.45 6.15
CA VAL A 8 -7.36 -31.11 6.29
C VAL A 8 -8.32 -30.28 7.12
N ASP A 9 -7.88 -29.81 8.29
CA ASP A 9 -8.69 -28.91 9.11
C ASP A 9 -8.84 -27.54 8.42
N THR A 10 -9.96 -27.38 7.72
CA THR A 10 -10.28 -26.15 7.00
C THR A 10 -10.54 -24.96 7.92
N ASN A 11 -10.80 -25.17 9.22
CA ASN A 11 -11.00 -24.07 10.16
C ASN A 11 -9.73 -23.25 10.34
N VAL A 12 -8.54 -23.89 10.25
CA VAL A 12 -7.25 -23.19 10.32
C VAL A 12 -7.16 -22.10 9.26
N TYR A 13 -7.65 -22.34 8.05
CA TYR A 13 -7.65 -21.38 6.96
C TYR A 13 -8.56 -20.19 7.26
N TYR A 14 -9.79 -20.45 7.71
CA TYR A 14 -10.79 -19.41 7.98
C TYR A 14 -10.44 -18.55 9.20
N ASP A 15 -9.99 -19.19 10.28
CA ASP A 15 -9.55 -18.48 11.48
C ASP A 15 -8.33 -17.61 11.21
N THR A 16 -7.39 -18.13 10.43
CA THR A 16 -6.19 -17.37 10.05
C THR A 16 -6.54 -16.22 9.13
N ALA A 17 -7.42 -16.42 8.15
CA ALA A 17 -7.91 -15.36 7.29
C ALA A 17 -8.58 -14.22 8.08
N ALA A 18 -9.47 -14.56 9.02
CA ALA A 18 -10.15 -13.59 9.86
C ALA A 18 -9.18 -12.78 10.73
N LYS A 19 -8.24 -13.47 11.41
CA LYS A 19 -7.22 -12.82 12.25
C LYS A 19 -6.29 -11.92 11.44
N LEU A 20 -5.87 -12.38 10.25
CA LEU A 20 -4.99 -11.63 9.37
C LEU A 20 -5.65 -10.36 8.84
N ALA A 21 -6.89 -10.46 8.36
CA ALA A 21 -7.65 -9.32 7.87
C ALA A 21 -7.92 -8.29 8.98
N ALA A 22 -8.31 -8.75 10.18
CA ALA A 22 -8.52 -7.87 11.33
C ALA A 22 -7.22 -7.18 11.78
N GLY A 23 -6.10 -7.92 11.84
CA GLY A 23 -4.80 -7.38 12.17
C GLY A 23 -4.32 -6.32 11.17
N ALA A 24 -4.49 -6.57 9.87
CA ALA A 24 -4.13 -5.63 8.82
C ALA A 24 -4.96 -4.34 8.88
N GLN A 25 -6.27 -4.46 9.12
CA GLN A 25 -7.16 -3.32 9.32
C GLN A 25 -6.76 -2.49 10.54
N ALA A 26 -6.50 -3.15 11.68
CA ALA A 26 -6.11 -2.47 12.91
C ALA A 26 -4.78 -1.73 12.74
N TRP A 27 -3.80 -2.38 12.10
CA TRP A 27 -2.51 -1.76 11.83
C TRP A 27 -2.63 -0.51 10.95
N TRP A 28 -3.36 -0.60 9.83
CA TRP A 28 -3.56 0.56 8.97
C TRP A 28 -4.31 1.69 9.70
N ALA A 29 -5.38 1.35 10.42
CA ALA A 29 -6.22 2.34 11.10
C ALA A 29 -5.43 3.12 12.17
N ASP A 30 -4.55 2.44 12.90
CA ASP A 30 -3.72 3.08 13.92
C ASP A 30 -2.70 4.06 13.34
N VAL A 31 -2.13 3.73 12.17
CA VAL A 31 -1.25 4.64 11.43
C VAL A 31 -2.03 5.82 10.85
N ASP A 32 -3.17 5.57 10.19
CA ASP A 32 -4.01 6.63 9.61
C ASP A 32 -4.57 7.58 10.68
N ALA A 33 -4.83 7.08 11.89
CA ALA A 33 -5.27 7.90 13.02
C ALA A 33 -4.24 8.98 13.43
N ARG A 34 -2.96 8.84 13.03
CA ARG A 34 -1.92 9.87 13.27
C ARG A 34 -1.88 10.93 12.18
N TRP A 35 -2.56 10.71 11.05
CA TRP A 35 -2.54 11.63 9.91
C TRP A 35 -2.90 13.08 10.26
N PRO A 36 -3.93 13.37 11.10
CA PRO A 36 -4.25 14.75 11.45
C PRO A 36 -3.10 15.51 12.12
N GLU A 37 -2.27 14.82 12.90
CA GLU A 37 -1.09 15.43 13.54
C GLU A 37 0.07 15.57 12.55
N LEU A 38 0.31 14.55 11.73
CA LEU A 38 1.33 14.60 10.68
C LEU A 38 1.06 15.68 9.64
N ALA A 39 -0.21 15.97 9.33
CA ALA A 39 -0.59 17.04 8.41
C ALA A 39 -0.23 18.44 8.94
N LYS A 40 -0.08 18.62 10.26
CA LYS A 40 0.35 19.90 10.86
C LYS A 40 1.85 20.17 10.66
N ALA A 41 2.62 19.20 10.19
CA ALA A 41 4.04 19.34 9.86
C ALA A 41 4.30 20.12 8.57
N ASN A 42 3.27 20.60 7.88
CA ASN A 42 3.41 21.44 6.69
C ASN A 42 4.27 22.69 7.02
N HIS A 43 5.27 22.97 6.19
CA HIS A 43 6.20 24.09 6.35
C HIS A 43 7.01 24.11 7.66
N MET A 44 7.06 23.00 8.42
CA MET A 44 7.75 22.97 9.73
C MET A 44 9.27 23.25 9.65
N ALA A 45 9.91 23.00 8.51
CA ALA A 45 11.34 23.20 8.32
C ALA A 45 11.72 24.66 8.06
N GLY A 46 10.78 25.51 7.67
CA GLY A 46 11.08 26.87 7.24
C GLY A 46 11.64 26.94 5.80
N SER A 47 12.19 28.09 5.44
CA SER A 47 12.71 28.43 4.12
C SER A 47 14.24 28.50 4.04
N TYR A 48 14.94 28.16 5.12
CA TYR A 48 16.41 28.12 5.11
C TYR A 48 16.93 26.97 4.24
N THR A 49 18.03 27.18 3.48
CA THR A 49 18.50 26.22 2.46
C THR A 49 18.76 24.82 3.00
N ASP A 50 19.44 24.70 4.14
CA ASP A 50 19.75 23.39 4.72
C ASP A 50 18.49 22.72 5.29
N ALA A 51 17.55 23.53 5.78
CA ALA A 51 16.27 23.03 6.28
C ALA A 51 15.38 22.52 5.13
N ILE A 52 15.45 23.16 3.96
CA ILE A 52 14.81 22.67 2.72
C ILE A 52 15.41 21.33 2.30
N GLU A 53 16.73 21.16 2.35
CA GLU A 53 17.35 19.88 2.02
C GLU A 53 16.95 18.78 3.01
N TRP A 54 16.92 19.08 4.31
CA TRP A 54 16.40 18.17 5.32
C TRP A 54 14.92 17.80 5.04
N ALA A 55 14.07 18.80 4.77
CA ALA A 55 12.66 18.63 4.48
C ALA A 55 12.41 17.69 3.29
N LYS A 56 13.19 17.82 2.20
CA LYS A 56 13.14 16.88 1.06
C LYS A 56 13.38 15.43 1.50
N THR A 57 14.34 15.21 2.40
CA THR A 57 14.62 13.86 2.91
C THR A 57 13.51 13.35 3.82
N TYR A 58 12.93 14.22 4.66
CA TYR A 58 11.79 13.89 5.51
C TYR A 58 10.55 13.54 4.67
N ASP A 59 10.15 14.39 3.73
CA ASP A 59 8.97 14.22 2.89
C ASP A 59 9.03 12.92 2.09
N ARG A 60 10.20 12.61 1.51
CA ARG A 60 10.43 11.34 0.80
C ARG A 60 10.24 10.15 1.73
N ARG A 61 10.85 10.15 2.91
CA ARG A 61 10.75 9.02 3.85
C ARG A 61 9.33 8.85 4.39
N ALA A 62 8.64 9.95 4.70
CA ALA A 62 7.25 9.91 5.11
C ALA A 62 6.36 9.30 4.02
N ALA A 63 6.57 9.67 2.75
CA ALA A 63 5.82 9.11 1.62
C ALA A 63 6.11 7.60 1.43
N GLU A 64 7.37 7.19 1.56
CA GLU A 64 7.77 5.78 1.47
C GLU A 64 7.12 4.94 2.58
N ILE A 65 7.09 5.44 3.82
CA ILE A 65 6.45 4.75 4.96
C ILE A 65 4.95 4.60 4.73
N LEU A 66 4.24 5.68 4.37
CA LEU A 66 2.79 5.62 4.14
C LEU A 66 2.43 4.64 3.01
N LYS A 67 3.21 4.64 1.92
CA LYS A 67 3.05 3.69 0.82
C LYS A 67 3.35 2.25 1.24
N MET A 68 4.33 2.03 2.11
CA MET A 68 4.65 0.71 2.64
C MET A 68 3.50 0.18 3.50
N VAL A 69 2.94 1.00 4.39
CA VAL A 69 1.81 0.64 5.25
C VAL A 69 0.61 0.21 4.39
N GLU A 70 0.25 1.02 3.38
CA GLU A 70 -0.83 0.69 2.44
C GLU A 70 -0.59 -0.64 1.73
N LYS A 71 0.61 -0.86 1.20
CA LYS A 71 0.97 -2.08 0.46
C LYS A 71 0.88 -3.33 1.30
N VAL A 72 1.43 -3.31 2.51
CA VAL A 72 1.45 -4.50 3.37
C VAL A 72 0.06 -4.76 3.92
N ALA A 73 -0.73 -3.73 4.28
CA ALA A 73 -2.12 -3.91 4.69
C ALA A 73 -2.97 -4.52 3.57
N THR A 74 -2.81 -4.01 2.34
CA THR A 74 -3.45 -4.56 1.12
C THR A 74 -3.02 -6.01 0.87
N ALA A 75 -1.72 -6.30 0.95
CA ALA A 75 -1.19 -7.62 0.69
C ALA A 75 -1.70 -8.64 1.71
N ALA A 76 -1.68 -8.32 3.00
CA ALA A 76 -2.19 -9.18 4.06
C ALA A 76 -3.70 -9.41 3.93
N HIS A 77 -4.47 -8.38 3.59
CA HIS A 77 -5.90 -8.52 3.36
C HIS A 77 -6.22 -9.39 2.13
N THR A 78 -5.50 -9.18 1.02
CA THR A 78 -5.62 -10.02 -0.18
C THR A 78 -5.26 -11.47 0.15
N TYR A 79 -4.23 -11.68 0.97
CA TYR A 79 -3.83 -13.00 1.42
C TYR A 79 -4.91 -13.69 2.26
N ALA A 80 -5.60 -12.95 3.14
CA ALA A 80 -6.74 -13.47 3.88
C ALA A 80 -7.87 -13.97 2.96
N ILE A 81 -8.15 -13.27 1.86
CA ILE A 81 -9.13 -13.71 0.85
C ILE A 81 -8.68 -15.02 0.19
N VAL A 82 -7.40 -15.14 -0.13
CA VAL A 82 -6.81 -16.37 -0.70
C VAL A 82 -6.94 -17.54 0.28
N LEU A 83 -6.64 -17.34 1.57
CA LEU A 83 -6.80 -18.37 2.60
C LEU A 83 -8.26 -18.83 2.71
N ASN A 84 -9.22 -17.91 2.68
CA ASN A 84 -10.65 -18.26 2.67
C ASN A 84 -11.03 -19.10 1.44
N GLU A 85 -10.48 -18.80 0.26
CA GLU A 85 -10.72 -19.59 -0.94
C GLU A 85 -10.09 -20.98 -0.82
N MET A 86 -8.84 -21.07 -0.36
CA MET A 86 -8.15 -22.35 -0.16
C MET A 86 -8.91 -23.27 0.80
N GLY A 87 -9.33 -22.75 1.97
CA GLY A 87 -10.12 -23.51 2.93
C GLY A 87 -11.43 -24.02 2.33
N TYR A 88 -12.11 -23.21 1.52
CA TYR A 88 -13.34 -23.61 0.84
C TYR A 88 -13.12 -24.69 -0.24
N GLN A 89 -12.09 -24.57 -1.06
CA GLN A 89 -11.76 -25.58 -2.06
C GLN A 89 -11.38 -26.92 -1.42
N ARG A 90 -10.69 -26.88 -0.27
CA ARG A 90 -10.41 -28.06 0.56
C ARG A 90 -11.69 -28.71 1.08
N ALA A 91 -12.59 -27.91 1.66
CA ALA A 91 -13.87 -28.41 2.16
C ALA A 91 -14.72 -29.06 1.05
N LEU A 92 -14.75 -28.46 -0.15
CA LEU A 92 -15.44 -29.04 -1.31
C LEU A 92 -14.81 -30.35 -1.77
N SER A 93 -13.48 -30.43 -1.78
CA SER A 93 -12.76 -31.64 -2.18
C SER A 93 -13.06 -32.79 -1.22
N GLU A 94 -13.09 -32.52 0.08
CA GLU A 94 -13.41 -33.52 1.10
C GLU A 94 -14.88 -33.95 1.04
N HIS A 95 -15.79 -32.99 0.85
CA HIS A 95 -17.21 -33.28 0.62
C HIS A 95 -17.42 -34.19 -0.59
N ALA A 96 -16.76 -33.90 -1.71
CA ALA A 96 -16.86 -34.70 -2.93
C ALA A 96 -16.23 -36.11 -2.80
N ALA A 97 -15.25 -36.28 -1.91
CA ALA A 97 -14.61 -37.55 -1.62
C ALA A 97 -15.41 -38.41 -0.62
N THR A 98 -16.36 -37.82 0.11
CA THR A 98 -17.15 -38.48 1.14
C THR A 98 -18.38 -39.18 0.55
N ILE A 99 -18.55 -40.47 0.84
CA ILE A 99 -19.77 -41.22 0.45
C ILE A 99 -20.94 -40.74 1.33
N ASP A 100 -22.09 -40.49 0.72
CA ASP A 100 -23.27 -39.94 1.39
C ASP A 100 -22.99 -38.61 2.12
N ALA A 101 -22.07 -37.82 1.58
CA ALA A 101 -21.77 -36.49 2.08
C ALA A 101 -23.07 -35.67 2.17
N GLY A 102 -23.32 -35.06 3.32
CA GLY A 102 -24.51 -34.25 3.58
C GLY A 102 -24.58 -32.98 2.72
N PRO A 103 -25.15 -31.88 3.22
CA PRO A 103 -25.15 -30.62 2.47
C PRO A 103 -23.75 -30.15 2.09
N ALA A 104 -23.61 -29.54 0.91
CA ALA A 104 -22.35 -28.97 0.47
C ALA A 104 -21.86 -27.88 1.45
N PRO A 105 -20.53 -27.76 1.67
CA PRO A 105 -19.95 -26.69 2.45
C PRO A 105 -20.36 -25.31 1.95
N VAL A 106 -20.52 -24.36 2.86
CA VAL A 106 -20.81 -22.95 2.54
C VAL A 106 -19.56 -22.13 2.78
N LYS A 107 -19.13 -21.37 1.78
CA LYS A 107 -17.97 -20.48 1.90
C LYS A 107 -18.27 -19.37 2.91
N PRO A 108 -17.38 -19.12 3.89
CA PRO A 108 -17.47 -17.93 4.74
C PRO A 108 -17.42 -16.64 3.91
N PRO A 109 -18.06 -15.54 4.35
CA PRO A 109 -17.96 -14.27 3.66
C PRO A 109 -16.49 -13.81 3.61
N ASN A 110 -16.10 -13.19 2.49
CA ASN A 110 -14.79 -12.57 2.43
C ASN A 110 -14.70 -11.48 3.51
N PRO A 111 -13.54 -11.33 4.17
CA PRO A 111 -13.32 -10.21 5.08
C PRO A 111 -13.54 -8.89 4.33
N MET A 112 -14.12 -7.89 5.01
CA MET A 112 -14.38 -6.59 4.39
C MET A 112 -13.06 -5.89 4.08
N TYR A 113 -12.91 -5.41 2.84
CA TYR A 113 -11.71 -4.70 2.41
C TYR A 113 -11.48 -3.45 3.26
N PRO A 114 -10.23 -3.19 3.70
CA PRO A 114 -9.94 -1.99 4.46
C PRO A 114 -10.23 -0.75 3.62
N VAL A 115 -10.90 0.26 4.20
CA VAL A 115 -11.05 1.56 3.55
C VAL A 115 -9.71 2.30 3.64
N LEU A 116 -8.83 2.05 2.67
CA LEU A 116 -7.52 2.68 2.61
C LEU A 116 -7.64 4.08 2.00
N VAL A 117 -7.22 5.09 2.75
CA VAL A 117 -7.13 6.47 2.25
C VAL A 117 -5.70 6.72 1.82
N CYS A 118 -5.49 7.12 0.56
CA CYS A 118 -4.18 7.53 0.08
C CYS A 118 -3.75 8.81 0.81
N ARG A 119 -2.73 8.70 1.66
CA ARG A 119 -2.11 9.85 2.33
C ARG A 119 -0.79 10.18 1.65
N VAL A 120 -0.62 11.45 1.29
CA VAL A 120 0.64 11.99 0.77
C VAL A 120 1.11 13.03 1.77
N PRO A 121 2.33 12.93 2.33
CA PRO A 121 2.84 13.92 3.27
C PRO A 121 2.78 15.31 2.64
N LEU A 122 2.34 16.29 3.42
CA LEU A 122 2.37 17.68 2.98
C LEU A 122 3.82 18.19 2.99
N PRO A 123 4.20 19.11 2.08
CA PRO A 123 5.57 19.62 2.02
C PRO A 123 6.03 20.20 3.36
N SER A 124 7.08 19.64 3.96
CA SER A 124 7.60 20.13 5.25
C SER A 124 8.46 21.38 5.10
N ALA A 125 8.92 21.71 3.89
CA ALA A 125 9.62 22.95 3.57
C ALA A 125 8.64 24.10 3.30
N GLY A 126 9.07 25.33 3.61
CA GLY A 126 8.35 26.57 3.32
C GLY A 126 8.12 27.42 4.57
N GLY A 127 7.57 28.61 4.39
CA GLY A 127 7.42 29.60 5.46
C GLY A 127 7.67 31.02 4.92
N PRO A 128 7.33 32.06 5.71
CA PRO A 128 7.52 33.45 5.30
C PRO A 128 9.00 33.87 5.22
N GLY A 129 9.95 33.07 5.71
CA GLY A 129 11.38 33.39 5.77
C GLY A 129 11.72 34.47 6.78
N GLN A 130 10.81 34.74 7.72
CA GLN A 130 10.94 35.79 8.74
C GLN A 130 10.98 35.17 10.13
N GLY A 131 12.05 34.43 10.42
CA GLY A 131 12.17 33.72 11.70
C GLY A 131 12.27 34.64 12.91
N LEU A 132 13.17 35.64 12.84
CA LEU A 132 13.25 36.72 13.82
C LEU A 132 12.68 37.97 13.17
N VAL A 133 11.60 38.50 13.75
CA VAL A 133 11.08 39.81 13.40
C VAL A 133 11.86 40.83 14.24
N ASP A 134 12.67 41.63 13.57
CA ASP A 134 13.38 42.73 14.21
C ASP A 134 12.36 43.82 14.60
N GLU A 135 12.22 44.14 15.89
CA GLU A 135 11.33 45.21 16.38
C GLU A 135 11.86 46.63 16.05
N GLY A 136 12.58 46.79 14.94
CA GLY A 136 12.99 48.08 14.38
C GLY A 136 14.47 48.46 14.55
N LEU A 137 15.36 47.53 14.91
CA LEU A 137 16.81 47.81 15.04
C LEU A 137 17.60 47.55 13.75
N GLY A 138 16.99 46.91 12.73
CA GLY A 138 17.62 46.60 11.44
C GLY A 138 18.92 45.78 11.56
N LEU A 139 19.12 45.08 12.67
CA LEU A 139 20.30 44.28 12.97
C LEU A 139 20.34 43.02 12.14
N VAL A 140 19.17 42.43 11.87
CA VAL A 140 19.04 41.17 11.11
C VAL A 140 19.39 41.35 9.63
N GLU A 141 19.00 42.46 9.00
CA GLU A 141 19.31 42.74 7.59
C GLU A 141 20.81 43.04 7.36
N LYS A 142 21.52 43.56 8.36
CA LYS A 142 22.94 43.91 8.24
C LYS A 142 23.90 42.73 8.26
N ILE A 143 23.46 41.57 8.74
CA ILE A 143 24.31 40.35 8.82
C ILE A 143 24.31 39.57 7.50
N GLY A 144 23.41 39.90 6.56
CA GLY A 144 23.31 39.21 5.26
C GLY A 144 22.94 37.72 5.36
N LEU A 145 22.50 37.27 6.53
CA LEU A 145 22.12 35.88 6.80
C LEU A 145 20.59 35.77 6.83
N THR A 146 20.05 34.83 6.06
CA THR A 146 18.65 34.42 6.18
C THR A 146 18.43 33.87 7.58
N VAL A 147 17.51 34.47 8.35
CA VAL A 147 17.16 33.95 9.67
C VAL A 147 16.25 32.73 9.51
N PRO A 148 16.60 31.58 10.12
CA PRO A 148 15.76 30.39 10.06
C PRO A 148 14.37 30.64 10.67
N ASP A 149 13.32 30.31 9.93
CA ASP A 149 11.91 30.42 10.32
C ASP A 149 11.25 29.05 10.57
N GLY A 150 12.05 28.00 10.77
CA GLY A 150 11.57 26.66 11.09
C GLY A 150 10.86 26.61 12.44
N ASN A 151 9.86 25.73 12.55
CA ASN A 151 9.05 25.55 13.74
C ASN A 151 9.43 24.26 14.47
N ALA A 152 10.32 24.39 15.47
CA ALA A 152 10.80 23.26 16.28
C ALA A 152 9.67 22.51 17.00
N THR A 153 8.59 23.19 17.39
CA THR A 153 7.42 22.57 18.01
C THR A 153 6.69 21.67 17.02
N MET A 154 6.50 22.11 15.77
CA MET A 154 5.90 21.27 14.72
C MET A 154 6.79 20.07 14.38
N ILE A 155 8.11 20.24 14.32
CA ILE A 155 9.07 19.14 14.13
C ILE A 155 8.97 18.12 15.26
N SER A 156 8.95 18.60 16.52
CA SER A 156 8.80 17.74 17.70
C SER A 156 7.47 16.97 17.67
N ASN A 157 6.37 17.66 17.36
CA ASN A 157 5.04 17.04 17.26
C ASN A 157 4.97 15.98 16.15
N ALA A 158 5.62 16.23 15.00
CA ALA A 158 5.73 15.23 13.94
C ALA A 158 6.50 13.99 14.41
N GLY A 159 7.60 14.18 15.14
CA GLY A 159 8.34 13.09 15.78
C GLY A 159 7.49 12.28 16.75
N LEU A 160 6.74 12.95 17.63
CA LEU A 160 5.80 12.31 18.56
C LEU A 160 4.68 11.56 17.83
N ALA A 161 4.17 12.09 16.72
CA ALA A 161 3.14 11.43 15.93
C ALA A 161 3.65 10.13 15.28
N TRP A 162 4.88 10.14 14.75
CA TRP A 162 5.52 8.93 14.21
C TRP A 162 5.82 7.90 15.28
N ASP A 163 6.30 8.32 16.45
CA ASP A 163 6.55 7.42 17.57
C ASP A 163 5.25 6.80 18.09
N ALA A 164 4.18 7.60 18.21
CA ALA A 164 2.85 7.12 18.54
C ALA A 164 2.29 6.14 17.49
N ALA A 165 2.55 6.36 16.19
CA ALA A 165 2.18 5.42 15.14
C ALA A 165 2.88 4.06 15.33
N LYS A 166 4.20 4.10 15.54
CA LYS A 166 5.03 2.91 15.73
C LYS A 166 4.61 2.12 16.97
N ASN A 167 4.29 2.80 18.05
CA ASN A 167 3.97 2.18 19.34
C ASN A 167 2.47 1.90 19.52
N SER A 168 1.65 2.16 18.50
CA SER A 168 0.24 1.81 18.50
C SER A 168 0.02 0.30 18.61
N ALA A 169 -1.08 -0.11 19.21
CA ALA A 169 -1.34 -1.52 19.49
C ALA A 169 -1.42 -2.36 18.20
N GLY A 170 -2.06 -1.84 17.16
CA GLY A 170 -2.15 -2.47 15.84
C GLY A 170 -0.78 -2.58 15.17
N ALA A 171 0.04 -1.52 15.18
CA ALA A 171 1.38 -1.57 14.57
C ALA A 171 2.36 -2.48 15.32
N ALA A 172 2.34 -2.44 16.66
CA ALA A 172 3.21 -3.28 17.48
C ALA A 172 2.78 -4.76 17.46
N GLY A 173 1.47 -5.03 17.39
CA GLY A 173 0.91 -6.38 17.43
C GLY A 173 0.91 -7.12 16.10
N PHE A 174 0.85 -6.40 14.96
CA PHE A 174 0.68 -7.04 13.66
C PHE A 174 1.78 -8.04 13.26
N PRO A 175 3.07 -7.79 13.53
CA PRO A 175 4.12 -8.79 13.28
C PRO A 175 3.90 -10.12 14.02
N ALA A 176 3.30 -10.09 15.22
CA ALA A 176 2.98 -11.30 15.98
C ALA A 176 1.79 -12.04 15.37
N ILE A 177 0.79 -11.32 14.84
CA ILE A 177 -0.33 -11.91 14.10
C ILE A 177 0.16 -12.66 12.87
N LEU A 178 1.10 -12.08 12.11
CA LEU A 178 1.69 -12.74 10.94
C LEU A 178 2.48 -14.00 11.30
N GLU A 179 3.23 -13.98 12.40
CA GLU A 179 3.95 -15.17 12.87
C GLU A 179 2.98 -16.25 13.37
N ALA A 180 1.97 -15.89 14.16
CA ALA A 180 0.95 -16.83 14.63
C ALA A 180 0.17 -17.46 13.46
N ALA A 181 -0.12 -16.67 12.43
CA ALA A 181 -0.72 -17.16 11.19
C ALA A 181 0.20 -18.18 10.50
N ALA A 182 1.50 -17.93 10.42
CA ALA A 182 2.47 -18.84 9.80
C ALA A 182 2.59 -20.16 10.60
N VAL A 183 2.69 -20.05 11.92
CA VAL A 183 2.74 -21.21 12.84
C VAL A 183 1.50 -22.08 12.73
N ALA A 184 0.31 -21.49 12.52
CA ALA A 184 -0.93 -22.24 12.40
C ALA A 184 -0.93 -23.27 11.23
N PHE A 185 -0.07 -23.08 10.22
CA PHE A 185 0.05 -23.99 9.08
C PHE A 185 1.16 -25.04 9.22
N GLN A 186 1.95 -25.05 10.31
CA GLN A 186 3.05 -25.99 10.48
C GLN A 186 2.58 -27.46 10.60
N ASP A 187 1.40 -27.66 11.16
CA ASP A 187 0.81 -29.00 11.35
C ASP A 187 -0.22 -29.34 10.25
N VAL A 188 -0.46 -28.44 9.30
CA VAL A 188 -1.40 -28.66 8.19
C VAL A 188 -0.73 -29.50 7.11
N ILE A 189 -1.25 -30.71 6.89
CA ILE A 189 -0.76 -31.63 5.85
C ILE A 189 -1.39 -31.28 4.50
N ALA A 190 -0.85 -30.25 3.85
CA ALA A 190 -1.29 -29.83 2.52
C ALA A 190 -0.10 -29.33 1.67
N PRO A 191 -0.06 -29.61 0.35
CA PRO A 191 1.00 -29.12 -0.55
C PRO A 191 1.25 -27.61 -0.51
N GLU A 192 0.22 -26.82 -0.16
CA GLU A 192 0.31 -25.37 -0.06
C GLU A 192 0.83 -24.84 1.29
N ALA A 193 0.83 -25.66 2.35
CA ALA A 193 1.09 -25.20 3.71
C ALA A 193 2.48 -24.56 3.87
N GLU A 194 3.51 -25.14 3.24
CA GLU A 194 4.87 -24.58 3.25
C GLU A 194 4.93 -23.20 2.56
N TYR A 195 4.21 -23.01 1.46
CA TYR A 195 4.16 -21.72 0.78
C TYR A 195 3.43 -20.66 1.61
N ILE A 196 2.40 -21.08 2.35
CA ILE A 196 1.67 -20.20 3.26
C ILE A 196 2.57 -19.69 4.39
N ASP A 197 3.31 -20.60 5.02
CA ASP A 197 4.30 -20.27 6.03
C ASP A 197 5.38 -19.31 5.49
N GLU A 198 5.95 -19.61 4.32
CA GLU A 198 6.98 -18.78 3.67
C GLU A 198 6.47 -17.36 3.36
N ASP A 199 5.26 -17.25 2.80
CA ASP A 199 4.68 -15.97 2.39
C ASP A 199 4.34 -15.08 3.60
N LEU A 200 3.77 -15.66 4.67
CA LEU A 200 3.42 -14.92 5.88
C LEU A 200 4.68 -14.40 6.60
N ARG A 201 5.75 -15.20 6.66
CA ARG A 201 7.04 -14.74 7.19
C ARG A 201 7.73 -13.71 6.30
N ALA A 202 7.58 -13.81 4.97
CA ALA A 202 8.07 -12.79 4.04
C ALA A 202 7.34 -11.45 4.23
N LEU A 203 6.01 -11.48 4.39
CA LEU A 203 5.20 -10.31 4.73
C LEU A 203 5.63 -9.68 6.06
N ARG A 204 5.87 -10.50 7.08
CA ARG A 204 6.38 -10.05 8.40
C ARG A 204 7.73 -9.34 8.30
N ALA A 205 8.62 -9.84 7.45
CA ALA A 205 9.92 -9.22 7.21
C ALA A 205 9.87 -7.95 6.33
N GLY A 206 8.68 -7.52 5.89
CA GLY A 206 8.52 -6.40 4.97
C GLY A 206 9.02 -6.71 3.54
N LYS A 207 9.24 -7.99 3.23
CA LYS A 207 9.66 -8.45 1.90
C LYS A 207 8.41 -8.68 1.05
N CYS A 208 7.87 -7.63 0.43
CA CYS A 208 6.91 -7.85 -0.65
C CYS A 208 7.64 -8.54 -1.81
N LYS A 209 7.30 -9.81 -2.11
CA LYS A 209 7.89 -10.67 -3.16
C LYS A 209 7.61 -10.17 -4.60
N GLY A 210 7.82 -8.90 -4.88
CA GLY A 210 7.94 -8.38 -6.25
C GLY A 210 9.27 -8.74 -6.93
N GLY A 211 10.21 -9.40 -6.22
CA GLY A 211 11.57 -9.66 -6.70
C GLY A 211 12.11 -11.09 -6.54
N HIS A 212 11.38 -12.02 -5.92
CA HIS A 212 11.90 -13.41 -5.72
C HIS A 212 11.63 -14.37 -6.89
N ASN A 213 10.73 -14.03 -7.81
CA ASN A 213 10.45 -14.88 -8.98
C ASN A 213 11.63 -14.94 -9.98
N ALA A 214 12.54 -13.96 -9.98
CA ALA A 214 13.70 -13.95 -10.87
C ALA A 214 14.83 -14.91 -10.43
N GLU A 215 14.86 -15.29 -9.15
CA GLU A 215 15.88 -16.20 -8.59
C GLU A 215 15.38 -17.64 -8.54
N ARG A 216 14.05 -17.83 -8.39
CA ARG A 216 13.41 -19.16 -8.41
C ARG A 216 13.27 -19.74 -9.82
N SER A 217 13.04 -18.90 -10.84
CA SER A 217 13.09 -19.35 -12.26
C SER A 217 14.44 -19.97 -12.63
N ARG A 218 15.55 -19.50 -12.04
CA ARG A 218 16.89 -20.06 -12.25
C ARG A 218 17.10 -21.42 -11.56
N ARG A 219 16.33 -21.76 -10.53
CA ARG A 219 16.42 -23.07 -9.86
C ARG A 219 15.56 -24.13 -10.56
N GLU A 220 14.43 -23.76 -11.15
CA GLU A 220 13.60 -24.69 -11.93
C GLU A 220 14.26 -25.09 -13.26
N ASP A 221 15.00 -24.18 -13.91
CA ASP A 221 15.80 -24.49 -15.10
C ASP A 221 16.96 -25.47 -14.82
N PHE A 222 17.41 -25.58 -13.56
CA PHE A 222 18.47 -26.50 -13.14
C PHE A 222 17.95 -27.92 -12.82
N LEU A 223 16.67 -28.04 -12.44
CA LEU A 223 16.06 -29.33 -12.07
C LEU A 223 15.22 -29.97 -13.19
N TYR A 224 14.81 -29.20 -14.20
CA TYR A 224 14.16 -29.72 -15.41
C TYR A 224 14.65 -29.03 -16.69
N PRO A 225 15.78 -29.46 -17.29
CA PRO A 225 16.17 -28.97 -18.60
C PRO A 225 15.13 -29.39 -19.65
N ARG A 226 14.38 -28.44 -20.20
CA ARG A 226 13.49 -28.66 -21.35
C ARG A 226 14.31 -29.28 -22.48
N ARG A 227 14.06 -30.56 -22.79
CA ARG A 227 14.60 -31.24 -23.96
C ARG A 227 14.24 -30.44 -25.22
N GLY A 228 15.26 -30.16 -26.01
CA GLY A 228 15.22 -29.24 -27.12
C GLY A 228 14.24 -29.59 -28.23
N ARG A 229 13.83 -28.56 -28.97
CA ARG A 229 13.27 -28.68 -30.31
C ARG A 229 14.25 -28.01 -31.28
N SER A 230 15.10 -28.85 -31.86
CA SER A 230 16.03 -28.51 -32.92
C SER A 230 15.30 -28.33 -34.25
N GLY A 231 15.43 -27.13 -34.84
CA GLY A 231 15.70 -26.90 -36.26
C GLY A 231 14.57 -27.05 -37.28
N ARG A 232 14.25 -25.96 -37.99
CA ARG A 232 14.67 -25.77 -39.40
C ARG A 232 14.40 -24.34 -39.90
N ASN A 233 15.45 -23.66 -40.33
CA ASN A 233 15.41 -22.57 -41.29
C ASN A 233 15.16 -23.14 -42.69
N GLU A 234 14.35 -22.49 -43.52
CA GLU A 234 14.53 -22.50 -44.97
C GLU A 234 13.86 -21.25 -45.58
N ASN A 235 14.67 -20.53 -46.38
CA ASN A 235 14.37 -19.30 -47.11
C ASN A 235 13.35 -19.51 -48.24
N ALA A 236 12.55 -18.48 -48.55
CA ALA A 236 12.40 -17.93 -49.92
C ALA A 236 11.36 -16.79 -49.98
N ASP A 237 11.85 -15.57 -50.23
CA ASP A 237 11.18 -14.51 -51.03
C ASP A 237 11.64 -14.74 -52.50
N PRO A 238 10.91 -14.42 -53.59
CA PRO A 238 10.63 -13.04 -53.98
C PRO A 238 9.30 -12.76 -54.74
N GLY A 239 8.79 -11.53 -54.60
CA GLY A 239 8.52 -10.73 -55.82
C GLY A 239 7.13 -10.09 -56.02
N GLY A 240 7.17 -8.75 -56.15
CA GLY A 240 6.26 -7.93 -56.98
C GLY A 240 5.00 -7.41 -56.28
N GLY A 241 4.64 -6.12 -56.28
CA GLY A 241 5.18 -4.96 -56.96
C GLY A 241 4.13 -3.84 -56.94
N ARG A 242 4.59 -2.63 -56.59
CA ARG A 242 4.23 -1.31 -57.16
C ARG A 242 2.84 -0.66 -56.94
N SER A 243 2.96 0.64 -56.60
CA SER A 243 2.12 1.82 -56.93
C SER A 243 0.76 1.92 -56.21
N GLN A 244 0.23 3.08 -55.77
CA GLN A 244 0.41 4.51 -56.05
C GLN A 244 -0.25 5.27 -54.86
N GLN A 245 0.33 6.34 -54.30
CA GLN A 245 0.13 7.77 -54.62
C GLN A 245 -1.18 8.42 -54.10
N GLY A 246 -1.05 9.63 -53.53
CA GLY A 246 -2.14 10.59 -53.27
C GLY A 246 -2.34 10.91 -51.78
N ASP A 247 -1.57 11.80 -51.15
CA ASP A 247 -1.58 13.27 -51.30
C ASP A 247 -2.83 13.95 -50.69
N SER A 248 -2.63 14.74 -49.63
CA SER A 248 -3.27 16.04 -49.34
C SER A 248 -3.29 16.34 -47.84
N GLY A 249 -2.67 17.47 -47.49
CA GLY A 249 -2.46 17.96 -46.13
C GLY A 249 -3.66 18.68 -45.46
N PRO A 250 -3.39 19.41 -44.35
CA PRO A 250 -4.36 19.79 -43.32
C PRO A 250 -4.92 21.21 -43.52
N ILE A 251 -5.85 21.70 -42.63
CA ILE A 251 -5.92 23.08 -42.07
C ILE A 251 -7.32 23.42 -41.44
N ARG A 252 -7.26 24.07 -40.26
CA ARG A 252 -8.18 25.02 -39.54
C ARG A 252 -8.77 24.50 -38.22
N ARG A 253 -8.28 24.94 -37.06
CA ARG A 253 -8.51 26.24 -36.34
C ARG A 253 -9.99 26.57 -36.08
N ARG A 254 -10.37 26.63 -34.80
CA ARG A 254 -11.15 27.74 -34.25
C ARG A 254 -10.87 27.97 -32.75
N HIS A 255 -10.54 29.21 -32.44
CA HIS A 255 -10.50 29.86 -31.14
C HIS A 255 -11.90 30.36 -30.72
N SER A 256 -12.17 30.37 -29.41
CA SER A 256 -12.90 31.41 -28.64
C SER A 256 -13.03 30.89 -27.19
N ARG A 257 -12.34 31.36 -26.13
CA ARG A 257 -12.29 32.66 -25.42
C ARG A 257 -13.66 33.28 -25.07
N GLY A 258 -13.87 33.50 -23.76
CA GLY A 258 -14.80 34.48 -23.16
C GLY A 258 -15.66 33.88 -22.02
N ARG A 259 -15.25 33.87 -20.73
CA ARG A 259 -15.47 34.90 -19.67
C ARG A 259 -16.94 35.35 -19.52
N THR A 260 -17.57 35.07 -18.37
CA THR A 260 -17.76 36.00 -17.21
C THR A 260 -18.74 35.41 -16.16
N ALA A 261 -18.36 35.46 -14.88
CA ALA A 261 -19.26 35.55 -13.70
C ALA A 261 -19.69 37.04 -13.52
N PRO A 262 -20.60 37.48 -12.60
CA PRO A 262 -20.62 37.16 -11.16
C PRO A 262 -22.00 37.28 -10.41
N GLY A 263 -21.95 37.08 -9.08
CA GLY A 263 -22.94 37.55 -8.08
C GLY A 263 -23.92 36.46 -7.62
N GLY A 264 -24.23 36.24 -6.33
CA GLY A 264 -24.05 36.98 -5.09
C GLY A 264 -25.28 36.68 -4.20
N GLY A 265 -25.14 36.46 -2.89
CA GLY A 265 -26.32 36.31 -2.02
C GLY A 265 -26.08 35.67 -0.65
N HIS A 266 -26.06 36.51 0.39
CA HIS A 266 -26.01 36.22 1.82
C HIS A 266 -27.30 35.61 2.41
N ALA A 267 -27.17 34.79 3.47
CA ALA A 267 -27.92 34.83 4.75
C ALA A 267 -27.44 33.65 5.64
N SER A 268 -26.71 33.87 6.74
CA SER A 268 -27.15 34.22 8.11
C SER A 268 -28.06 33.17 8.79
N GLY A 269 -27.59 32.59 9.90
CA GLY A 269 -28.35 31.61 10.70
C GLY A 269 -27.59 31.07 11.91
N VAL A 270 -27.27 31.94 12.86
CA VAL A 270 -26.76 31.61 14.20
C VAL A 270 -27.84 30.92 15.04
N ARG A 271 -27.54 29.78 15.67
CA ARG A 271 -28.15 29.38 16.96
C ARG A 271 -27.12 28.67 17.86
N ARG A 272 -26.75 29.37 18.94
CA ARG A 272 -26.25 28.80 20.20
C ARG A 272 -27.37 27.99 20.87
N THR A 273 -27.03 26.89 21.53
CA THR A 273 -27.65 26.52 22.81
C THR A 273 -26.62 25.79 23.66
N ILE A 274 -26.68 26.11 24.95
CA ILE A 274 -25.74 25.85 26.04
C ILE A 274 -26.46 24.92 27.06
N LEU A 275 -25.66 24.14 27.82
CA LEU A 275 -25.94 23.45 29.10
C LEU A 275 -26.91 22.24 29.11
N ARG A 276 -26.38 21.05 29.39
CA ARG A 276 -26.14 20.54 30.76
C ARG A 276 -25.05 19.47 30.73
#